data_AF-A0A7S4UN18-F1
#
_entry.id   AF-A0A7S4UN18-F1
#
_cell.length_a   1.000
_cell.length_b   1.000
_cell.length_c   1.000
_cell.angle_alpha   90.00
_cell.angle_beta   90.00
_cell.angle_gamma   90.00
#
_symmetry.space_group_name_H-M   'P 1'
#
loop_
_entity.id
_entity.type
_entity.pdbx_description
1 polymer ?
#
loop_
_entity_poly.entity_id
_entity_poly.type
_entity_poly.pdbx_seq_one_letter_code
_entity_poly.pdbx_strand_id
1 'polypeptide(L)'
;TASERICILDIDVQGVKNIKKKIASTNQQLKIPSPYFIFVAPPSMEILEQRLRDRKTESEADILKRLSNAAEEVEYGTKGGNFDAVIINDDLERAFESLSAVLVGWYPHLSSVSNELHPHPIVVAGPSGVGKGTLINKILEKYNSIPIQKDQTKDYFGFSVSHTTRQPRPGEVDGTHYHYTTMDHMKEMVKHDEFVEYAEVHGNMYGTSYDAIQSVTASERICILDIDVQGVKNIKKKIASTNQQLKIPSPYFIFVAPPSMEILEQRLRDRKTESEADILKRLSNAAEEVEY
;
A
#
# COMPACT_ATOMS: atom_id res chain seq x y z
N THR A 1 -14.52 23.80 5.85
CA THR A 1 -14.54 23.15 7.17
C THR A 1 -13.18 22.49 7.36
N ALA A 2 -12.54 22.64 8.52
CA ALA A 2 -11.25 21.98 8.77
C ALA A 2 -11.49 20.46 8.63
N SER A 3 -10.78 19.81 7.71
CA SER A 3 -10.83 18.36 7.53
C SER A 3 -10.63 17.70 8.88
N GLU A 4 -11.54 16.82 9.31
CA GLU A 4 -11.33 15.97 10.48
C GLU A 4 -10.06 15.13 10.23
N ARG A 5 -8.94 15.55 10.82
CA ARG A 5 -7.67 14.83 10.72
C ARG A 5 -7.52 13.97 11.95
N ILE A 6 -7.26 12.69 11.74
CA ILE A 6 -6.93 11.75 12.81
C ILE A 6 -5.47 11.96 13.20
N CYS A 7 -5.20 12.15 14.49
CA CYS A 7 -3.84 12.22 15.01
C CYS A 7 -3.39 10.82 15.38
N ILE A 8 -2.28 10.36 14.78
CA ILE A 8 -1.64 9.08 15.10
C ILE A 8 -0.37 9.38 15.88
N LEU A 9 -0.20 8.72 17.03
CA LEU A 9 0.99 8.84 17.87
C LEU A 9 1.71 7.50 17.85
N ASP A 10 2.95 7.51 17.36
CA ASP A 10 3.86 6.36 17.47
C ASP A 10 4.60 6.46 18.82
N ILE A 11 4.27 5.55 19.74
CA ILE A 11 4.79 5.53 21.11
C ILE A 11 4.99 4.09 21.57
N ASP A 12 6.03 3.85 22.36
CA ASP A 12 6.25 2.55 22.99
C ASP A 12 5.21 2.22 24.08
N VAL A 13 5.24 0.98 24.57
CA VAL A 13 4.35 0.50 25.63
C VAL A 13 4.49 1.33 26.93
N GLN A 14 5.68 1.88 27.20
CA GLN A 14 5.90 2.71 28.38
C GLN A 14 5.21 4.08 28.24
N GLY A 15 5.22 4.66 27.05
CA GLY A 15 4.44 5.83 26.66
C GLY A 15 2.94 5.59 26.84
N VAL A 16 2.44 4.45 26.36
CA VAL A 16 1.04 4.03 26.56
C VAL A 16 0.69 3.96 28.05
N LYS A 17 1.52 3.30 28.86
CA LYS A 17 1.33 3.20 30.32
C LYS A 17 1.27 4.59 30.98
N ASN A 18 2.13 5.51 30.55
CA ASN A 18 2.17 6.87 31.09
C ASN A 18 0.93 7.68 30.72
N ILE A 19 0.47 7.59 29.48
CA ILE A 19 -0.78 8.23 29.03
C ILE A 19 -1.95 7.66 29.82
N LYS A 20 -2.11 6.33 29.89
CA LYS A 20 -3.19 5.69 30.63
C LYS A 20 -3.21 6.07 32.10
N LYS A 21 -2.05 6.13 32.76
CA LYS A 21 -1.93 6.63 34.15
C LYS A 21 -2.41 8.07 34.28
N LYS A 22 -2.07 8.95 33.33
CA LYS A 22 -2.48 10.35 33.33
C LYS A 22 -3.98 10.50 33.06
N ILE A 23 -4.56 9.68 32.19
CA ILE A 23 -6.01 9.62 31.98
C ILE A 23 -6.71 9.17 33.27
N ALA A 24 -6.20 8.12 33.92
CA ALA A 24 -6.78 7.59 35.16
C ALA A 24 -6.63 8.53 36.37
N SER A 25 -5.59 9.36 36.43
CA SER A 25 -5.34 10.28 37.56
C SER A 25 -5.99 11.65 37.41
N THR A 26 -6.57 11.97 36.26
CA THR A 26 -7.16 13.29 36.00
C THR A 26 -8.69 13.22 36.20
N ASN A 27 -9.21 13.82 37.27
CA ASN A 27 -10.66 14.03 37.49
C ASN A 27 -11.28 15.09 36.55
N GLN A 28 -10.57 15.49 35.50
CA GLN A 28 -10.98 16.49 34.52
C GLN A 28 -10.94 15.91 33.11
N GLN A 29 -11.84 16.40 32.27
CA GLN A 29 -11.92 16.07 30.86
C GLN A 29 -10.59 16.43 30.17
N LEU A 30 -9.97 15.44 29.51
CA LEU A 30 -8.75 15.67 28.74
C LEU A 30 -8.98 16.82 27.74
N LYS A 31 -7.96 17.65 27.51
CA LYS A 31 -7.98 18.69 26.46
C LYS A 31 -8.02 18.11 25.03
N ILE A 32 -7.98 16.79 24.91
CA ILE A 32 -8.06 16.02 23.67
C ILE A 32 -9.11 14.91 23.83
N PRO A 33 -9.74 14.43 22.75
CA PRO A 33 -10.55 13.22 22.79
C PRO A 33 -9.76 12.04 23.35
N SER A 34 -10.46 11.08 23.99
CA SER A 34 -9.83 9.85 24.47
C SER A 34 -9.16 9.11 23.30
N PRO A 35 -7.86 8.82 23.37
CA PRO A 35 -7.18 8.12 22.30
C PRO A 35 -7.58 6.64 22.28
N TYR A 36 -7.65 6.06 21.09
CA TYR A 36 -7.62 4.62 20.91
C TYR A 36 -6.17 4.13 21.00
N PHE A 37 -5.96 3.02 21.70
CA PHE A 37 -4.69 2.34 21.86
C PHE A 37 -4.68 1.08 20.99
N ILE A 38 -3.82 1.02 19.99
CA ILE A 38 -3.63 -0.16 19.14
C ILE A 38 -2.23 -0.72 19.40
N PHE A 39 -2.12 -2.01 19.72
CA PHE A 39 -0.84 -2.70 19.87
C PHE A 39 -0.50 -3.47 18.60
N VAL A 40 0.72 -3.30 18.08
CA VAL A 40 1.23 -4.06 16.94
C VAL A 40 2.23 -5.09 17.44
N ALA A 41 1.85 -6.37 17.43
CA ALA A 41 2.66 -7.48 17.94
C ALA A 41 3.47 -8.15 16.80
N PRO A 42 4.70 -8.63 17.03
CA PRO A 42 5.36 -9.53 16.08
C PRO A 42 4.56 -10.86 15.94
N PRO A 43 4.69 -11.58 14.81
CA PRO A 43 3.99 -12.86 14.62
C PRO A 43 4.36 -13.92 15.67
N SER A 44 5.63 -13.96 16.09
CA SER A 44 6.10 -14.75 17.22
C SER A 44 7.42 -14.19 17.76
N MET A 45 7.81 -14.58 18.97
CA MET A 45 9.09 -14.20 19.58
C MET A 45 10.28 -14.84 18.84
N GLU A 46 10.12 -16.05 18.32
CA GLU A 46 11.12 -16.74 17.50
C GLU A 46 11.36 -16.00 16.19
N ILE A 47 10.30 -15.50 15.54
CA ILE A 47 10.41 -14.71 14.32
C ILE A 47 11.09 -13.35 14.62
N LEU A 48 10.78 -12.75 15.76
CA LEU A 48 11.45 -11.52 16.19
C LEU A 48 12.95 -11.77 16.46
N GLU A 49 13.30 -12.85 17.15
CA GLU A 49 14.68 -13.24 17.44
C GLU A 49 15.48 -13.49 16.16
N GLN A 50 14.92 -14.28 15.24
CA GLN A 50 15.52 -14.54 13.94
C GLN A 50 15.80 -13.20 13.21
N ARG A 51 14.81 -12.30 13.17
CA ARG A 51 14.95 -10.97 12.56
C ARG A 51 16.02 -10.09 13.21
N LEU A 52 16.24 -10.19 14.53
CA LEU A 52 17.27 -9.41 15.22
C LEU A 52 18.67 -9.96 14.94
N ARG A 53 18.81 -11.29 14.91
CA ARG A 53 20.07 -11.98 14.63
C ARG A 53 20.52 -11.85 13.18
N ASP A 54 19.58 -11.90 12.23
CA ASP A 54 19.88 -11.83 10.79
C ASP A 54 20.44 -10.47 10.36
N ARG A 55 20.20 -9.41 11.15
CA ARG A 55 20.74 -8.06 10.87
C ARG A 55 22.26 -7.99 10.99
N LYS A 56 22.89 -8.82 11.84
CA LYS A 56 24.34 -8.79 12.12
C LYS A 56 24.90 -7.41 12.49
N THR A 57 24.05 -6.47 12.89
CA THR A 57 24.41 -5.09 13.25
C THR A 57 24.51 -4.86 14.75
N GLU A 58 24.00 -5.80 15.56
CA GLU A 58 23.87 -5.68 17.00
C GLU A 58 24.69 -6.75 17.71
N SER A 59 25.18 -6.45 18.91
CA SER A 59 25.85 -7.45 19.73
C SER A 59 24.84 -8.45 20.29
N GLU A 60 25.29 -9.68 20.61
CA GLU A 60 24.45 -10.69 21.25
C GLU A 60 23.79 -10.18 22.55
N ALA A 61 24.49 -9.32 23.31
CA ALA A 61 23.95 -8.72 24.52
C ALA A 61 22.79 -7.75 24.23
N ASP A 62 22.88 -6.97 23.15
CA ASP A 62 21.83 -6.03 22.74
C ASP A 62 20.60 -6.77 22.20
N ILE A 63 20.81 -7.84 21.42
CA ILE A 63 19.75 -8.70 20.90
C ILE A 63 18.94 -9.31 22.05
N LEU A 64 19.61 -9.91 23.04
CA LEU A 64 18.95 -10.49 24.21
C LEU A 64 18.17 -9.45 25.01
N LYS A 65 18.72 -8.24 25.17
CA LYS A 65 18.02 -7.14 25.84
C LYS A 65 16.76 -6.71 25.10
N ARG A 66 16.82 -6.59 23.77
CA ARG A 66 15.65 -6.26 22.94
C ARG A 66 14.59 -7.34 22.97
N LEU A 67 14.98 -8.62 22.96
CA LEU A 67 14.06 -9.75 23.09
C LEU A 67 13.37 -9.77 24.45
N SER A 68 14.11 -9.50 25.52
CA SER A 68 13.55 -9.37 26.87
C SER A 68 12.50 -8.25 26.92
N ASN A 69 12.84 -7.07 26.41
CA ASN A 69 11.91 -5.94 26.37
C ASN A 69 10.68 -6.25 25.52
N ALA A 70 10.86 -6.82 24.33
CA ALA A 70 9.76 -7.18 23.44
C ALA A 70 8.84 -8.25 24.05
N ALA A 71 9.38 -9.21 24.80
CA ALA A 71 8.58 -10.19 25.52
C ALA A 71 7.66 -9.52 26.56
N GLU A 72 8.21 -8.59 27.35
CA GLU A 72 7.43 -7.82 28.33
C GLU A 72 6.38 -6.92 27.65
N GLU A 73 6.73 -6.32 26.51
CA GLU A 73 5.82 -5.49 25.72
C GLU A 73 4.67 -6.32 25.12
N VAL A 74 4.97 -7.50 24.57
CA VAL A 74 3.96 -8.42 24.04
C VAL A 74 3.05 -8.93 25.15
N GLU A 75 3.60 -9.37 26.28
CA GLU A 75 2.80 -9.82 27.43
C GLU A 75 1.84 -8.71 27.91
N TYR A 76 2.34 -7.47 28.00
CA TYR A 76 1.49 -6.34 28.36
C TYR A 76 0.46 -6.03 27.27
N GLY A 77 0.86 -6.03 26.00
CA GLY A 77 0.03 -5.65 24.86
C GLY A 77 -1.11 -6.62 24.56
N THR A 78 -0.89 -7.92 24.76
CA THR A 78 -1.90 -8.97 24.53
C THR A 78 -2.79 -9.23 25.73
N LYS A 79 -2.46 -8.69 26.91
CA LYS A 79 -3.30 -8.80 28.11
C LYS A 79 -4.56 -7.93 27.97
N GLY A 80 -5.72 -8.55 28.17
CA GLY A 80 -7.02 -7.90 27.98
C GLY A 80 -7.17 -6.58 28.74
N GLY A 81 -7.72 -5.57 28.07
CA GLY A 81 -7.97 -4.22 28.61
C GLY A 81 -6.81 -3.23 28.47
N ASN A 82 -5.63 -3.67 28.03
CA ASN A 82 -4.47 -2.79 27.84
C ASN A 82 -4.46 -2.05 26.49
N PHE A 83 -5.11 -2.59 25.47
CA PHE A 83 -5.26 -1.95 24.15
C PHE A 83 -6.67 -2.21 23.62
N ASP A 84 -7.19 -1.29 22.81
CA ASP A 84 -8.49 -1.38 22.16
C ASP A 84 -8.47 -2.37 20.98
N ALA A 85 -7.28 -2.58 20.38
CA ALA A 85 -7.04 -3.62 19.38
C ALA A 85 -5.60 -4.14 19.46
N VAL A 86 -5.41 -5.41 19.12
CA VAL A 86 -4.09 -6.02 18.91
C VAL A 86 -4.00 -6.48 17.46
N ILE A 87 -3.05 -5.93 16.71
CA ILE A 87 -2.76 -6.29 15.33
C ILE A 87 -1.49 -7.15 15.35
N ILE A 88 -1.60 -8.39 14.87
CA ILE A 88 -0.43 -9.25 14.68
C ILE A 88 0.18 -8.89 13.32
N ASN A 89 1.47 -8.58 13.36
CA ASN A 89 2.26 -8.10 12.25
C ASN A 89 2.66 -9.25 11.30
N ASP A 90 1.66 -9.91 10.71
CA ASP A 90 1.83 -10.98 9.72
C ASP A 90 0.64 -11.21 8.75
N ASP A 91 -0.52 -10.60 8.99
CA ASP A 91 -1.77 -11.13 8.45
C ASP A 91 -2.21 -10.48 7.12
N LEU A 92 -1.75 -11.09 6.01
CA LEU A 92 -2.20 -10.75 4.65
C LEU A 92 -3.71 -10.94 4.46
N GLU A 93 -4.34 -11.90 5.15
CA GLU A 93 -5.77 -12.17 5.03
C GLU A 93 -6.58 -11.04 5.64
N ARG A 94 -6.25 -10.58 6.85
CA ARG A 94 -6.88 -9.39 7.46
C ARG A 94 -6.70 -8.12 6.64
N ALA A 95 -5.49 -7.92 6.08
CA ALA A 95 -5.24 -6.79 5.19
C ALA A 95 -6.16 -6.84 3.96
N PHE A 96 -6.36 -8.03 3.39
CA PHE A 96 -7.25 -8.24 2.27
C PHE A 96 -8.74 -8.13 2.64
N GLU A 97 -9.16 -8.60 3.81
CA GLU A 97 -10.54 -8.42 4.30
C GLU A 97 -10.88 -6.94 4.48
N SER A 98 -9.97 -6.18 5.07
CA SER A 98 -10.12 -4.72 5.24
C SER A 98 -10.23 -4.02 3.89
N LEU A 99 -9.36 -4.38 2.94
CA LEU A 99 -9.39 -3.90 1.56
C LEU A 99 -10.72 -4.24 0.88
N SER A 100 -11.17 -5.50 1.00
CA SER A 100 -12.43 -5.99 0.44
C SER A 100 -13.65 -5.23 0.97
N ALA A 101 -13.70 -4.91 2.26
CA ALA A 101 -14.75 -4.09 2.85
C ALA A 101 -14.78 -2.67 2.28
N VAL A 102 -13.61 -2.03 2.11
CA VAL A 102 -13.50 -0.70 1.50
C VAL A 102 -13.97 -0.73 0.04
N LEU A 103 -13.56 -1.73 -0.74
CA LEU A 103 -13.97 -1.89 -2.13
C LEU A 103 -15.48 -2.05 -2.27
N VAL A 104 -16.12 -2.86 -1.42
CA VAL A 104 -17.59 -3.01 -1.43
C VAL A 104 -18.29 -1.68 -1.10
N GLY A 105 -17.71 -0.87 -0.21
CA GLY A 105 -18.23 0.47 0.10
C GLY A 105 -18.16 1.44 -1.08
N TRP A 106 -17.08 1.40 -1.87
CA TRP A 106 -16.90 2.25 -3.05
C TRP A 106 -17.63 1.73 -4.29
N TYR A 107 -17.79 0.41 -4.40
CA TYR A 107 -18.40 -0.28 -5.53
C TYR A 107 -19.48 -1.23 -5.02
N PRO A 108 -20.69 -0.74 -4.69
CA PRO A 108 -21.77 -1.56 -4.15
C PRO A 108 -22.20 -2.72 -5.07
N HIS A 109 -21.93 -2.62 -6.37
CA HIS A 109 -22.17 -3.69 -7.34
C HIS A 109 -21.26 -4.92 -7.15
N LEU A 110 -20.24 -4.85 -6.28
CA LEU A 110 -19.42 -6.00 -5.90
C LEU A 110 -20.13 -6.94 -4.92
N SER A 111 -21.12 -6.46 -4.17
CA SER A 111 -21.85 -7.24 -3.16
C SER A 111 -23.35 -7.41 -3.46
N SER A 112 -23.88 -6.64 -4.41
CA SER A 112 -25.30 -6.66 -4.79
C SER A 112 -25.45 -6.46 -6.29
N VAL A 113 -26.58 -6.90 -6.87
CA VAL A 113 -26.91 -6.62 -8.28
C VAL A 113 -27.33 -5.15 -8.39
N SER A 114 -26.33 -4.27 -8.46
CA SER A 114 -26.50 -2.85 -8.78
C SER A 114 -26.24 -2.65 -10.27
N ASN A 115 -27.12 -1.88 -10.92
CA ASN A 115 -26.97 -1.48 -12.32
C ASN A 115 -26.13 -0.19 -12.47
N GLU A 116 -25.67 0.41 -11.37
CA GLU A 116 -24.82 1.60 -11.41
C GLU A 116 -23.36 1.22 -11.65
N LEU A 117 -22.88 1.56 -12.84
CA LEU A 117 -21.45 1.54 -13.18
C LEU A 117 -20.76 2.66 -12.41
N HIS A 118 -19.77 2.28 -11.60
CA HIS A 118 -18.86 3.21 -10.94
C HIS A 118 -17.50 3.10 -11.63
N PRO A 119 -17.23 3.94 -12.65
CA PRO A 119 -16.04 3.83 -13.50
C PRO A 119 -14.79 4.44 -12.85
N HIS A 120 -14.80 4.69 -11.55
CA HIS A 120 -13.67 5.25 -10.83
C HIS A 120 -12.51 4.26 -10.83
N PRO A 121 -11.32 4.62 -11.31
CA PRO A 121 -10.16 3.75 -11.18
C PRO A 121 -9.68 3.66 -9.73
N ILE A 122 -8.93 2.62 -9.42
CA ILE A 122 -8.25 2.45 -8.14
C ILE A 122 -6.76 2.54 -8.38
N VAL A 123 -6.12 3.46 -7.66
CA VAL A 123 -4.67 3.55 -7.57
C VAL A 123 -4.22 2.81 -6.33
N VAL A 124 -3.45 1.74 -6.51
CA VAL A 124 -2.76 1.03 -5.43
C VAL A 124 -1.31 1.49 -5.42
N ALA A 125 -0.90 2.14 -4.34
CA ALA A 125 0.43 2.68 -4.16
C ALA A 125 1.07 2.20 -2.87
N GLY A 126 2.38 2.36 -2.77
CA GLY A 126 3.16 1.98 -1.59
C GLY A 126 4.55 1.48 -1.96
N PRO A 127 5.43 1.30 -0.97
CA PRO A 127 6.82 0.93 -1.21
C PRO A 127 6.99 -0.36 -2.01
N SER A 128 8.12 -0.47 -2.71
CA SER A 128 8.47 -1.73 -3.37
C SER A 128 8.73 -2.82 -2.32
N GLY A 129 8.12 -4.00 -2.49
CA GLY A 129 8.24 -5.11 -1.51
C GLY A 129 7.13 -5.15 -0.46
N VAL A 130 6.21 -4.19 -0.49
CA VAL A 130 5.15 -4.10 0.53
C VAL A 130 4.02 -5.13 0.38
N GLY A 131 3.85 -5.69 -0.82
CA GLY A 131 2.81 -6.69 -1.12
C GLY A 131 1.67 -6.22 -2.03
N LYS A 132 1.83 -5.08 -2.74
CA LYS A 132 0.82 -4.55 -3.69
C LYS A 132 0.33 -5.61 -4.68
N GLY A 133 1.25 -6.23 -5.42
CA GLY A 133 0.91 -7.26 -6.41
C GLY A 133 0.15 -8.45 -5.80
N THR A 134 0.50 -8.85 -4.56
CA THR A 134 -0.22 -9.91 -3.84
C THR A 134 -1.66 -9.50 -3.51
N LEU A 135 -1.88 -8.28 -3.02
CA LEU A 135 -3.22 -7.77 -2.73
C LEU A 135 -4.04 -7.58 -4.01
N ILE A 136 -3.42 -7.08 -5.09
CA ILE A 136 -4.06 -6.93 -6.40
C ILE A 136 -4.50 -8.29 -6.94
N ASN A 137 -3.63 -9.30 -6.90
CA ASN A 137 -3.99 -10.65 -7.33
C ASN A 137 -5.16 -11.21 -6.52
N LYS A 138 -5.18 -11.02 -5.19
CA LYS A 138 -6.33 -11.42 -4.37
C LYS A 138 -7.63 -10.69 -4.74
N ILE A 139 -7.57 -9.41 -5.13
CA ILE A 139 -8.74 -8.68 -5.66
C ILE A 139 -9.23 -9.37 -6.94
N LEU A 140 -8.33 -9.61 -7.89
CA LEU A 140 -8.68 -10.26 -9.16
C LEU A 140 -9.26 -11.67 -8.93
N GLU A 141 -8.63 -12.49 -8.09
CA GLU A 141 -9.12 -13.83 -7.75
C GLU A 141 -10.51 -13.82 -7.12
N LYS A 142 -10.77 -12.86 -6.22
CA LYS A 142 -12.04 -12.78 -5.49
C LYS A 142 -13.18 -12.21 -6.33
N TYR A 143 -12.89 -11.26 -7.22
CA TYR A 143 -13.90 -10.45 -7.89
C TYR A 143 -13.90 -10.60 -9.41
N ASN A 144 -13.10 -11.49 -9.99
CA ASN A 144 -13.24 -11.86 -11.39
C ASN A 144 -13.77 -13.28 -11.53
N SER A 145 -14.21 -13.62 -12.73
CA SER A 145 -14.87 -14.90 -13.03
C SER A 145 -16.11 -15.17 -12.16
N ILE A 146 -16.80 -14.12 -11.71
CA ILE A 146 -18.01 -14.25 -10.88
C ILE A 146 -19.17 -14.73 -11.74
N PRO A 147 -19.81 -15.88 -11.44
CA PRO A 147 -20.97 -16.34 -12.18
C PRO A 147 -22.13 -15.35 -12.04
N ILE A 148 -22.64 -14.85 -13.16
CA ILE A 148 -23.79 -13.92 -13.19
C ILE A 148 -25.03 -14.52 -13.85
N GLN A 149 -24.84 -15.43 -14.81
CA GLN A 149 -25.90 -16.20 -15.47
C GLN A 149 -25.36 -17.58 -15.87
N LYS A 150 -26.24 -18.47 -16.33
CA LYS A 150 -25.85 -19.78 -16.85
C LYS A 150 -24.83 -19.58 -17.97
N ASP A 151 -23.63 -20.12 -17.78
CA ASP A 151 -22.50 -20.05 -18.71
C ASP A 151 -21.93 -18.63 -18.96
N GLN A 152 -22.16 -17.68 -18.03
CA GLN A 152 -21.58 -16.33 -18.08
C GLN A 152 -20.92 -15.95 -16.77
N THR A 153 -19.69 -15.48 -16.86
CA THR A 153 -18.95 -14.86 -15.77
C THR A 153 -18.77 -13.37 -16.00
N LYS A 154 -18.63 -12.61 -14.92
CA LYS A 154 -18.28 -11.20 -14.93
C LYS A 154 -16.94 -11.00 -14.25
N ASP A 155 -16.07 -10.29 -14.95
CA ASP A 155 -14.89 -9.70 -14.37
C ASP A 155 -15.25 -8.28 -13.93
N TYR A 156 -15.07 -7.98 -12.64
CA TYR A 156 -15.32 -6.63 -12.14
C TYR A 156 -14.09 -5.74 -12.24
N PHE A 157 -12.89 -6.32 -12.29
CA PHE A 157 -11.62 -5.58 -12.28
C PHE A 157 -10.74 -5.92 -13.47
N GLY A 158 -10.00 -4.92 -13.95
CA GLY A 158 -8.92 -5.09 -14.92
C GLY A 158 -7.69 -4.27 -14.53
N PHE A 159 -6.51 -4.67 -15.01
CA PHE A 159 -5.25 -4.03 -14.69
C PHE A 159 -4.81 -3.11 -15.83
N SER A 160 -4.39 -1.87 -15.53
CA SER A 160 -3.78 -1.00 -16.53
C SER A 160 -2.34 -1.41 -16.78
N VAL A 161 -1.97 -1.65 -18.03
CA VAL A 161 -0.58 -1.92 -18.41
C VAL A 161 0.12 -0.59 -18.68
N SER A 162 1.07 -0.20 -17.82
CA SER A 162 1.83 1.05 -17.97
C SER A 162 2.90 0.94 -19.05
N HIS A 163 3.45 2.06 -19.50
CA HIS A 163 4.56 2.15 -20.45
C HIS A 163 5.89 2.25 -19.73
N THR A 164 6.97 1.73 -20.34
CA THR A 164 8.34 1.95 -19.85
C THR A 164 9.37 2.01 -20.97
N THR A 165 10.44 2.78 -20.76
CA THR A 165 11.63 2.78 -21.63
C THR A 165 12.68 1.75 -21.24
N ARG A 166 12.49 1.10 -20.08
CA ARG A 166 13.38 0.02 -19.63
C ARG A 166 13.24 -1.15 -20.59
N GLN A 167 14.32 -1.86 -20.87
CA GLN A 167 14.24 -3.12 -21.62
C GLN A 167 13.50 -4.21 -20.81
N PRO A 168 12.72 -5.09 -21.46
CA PRO A 168 12.06 -6.20 -20.79
C PRO A 168 13.07 -7.13 -20.12
N ARG A 169 12.74 -7.60 -18.90
CA ARG A 169 13.51 -8.64 -18.21
C ARG A 169 13.17 -10.02 -18.80
N PRO A 170 14.04 -11.03 -18.62
CA PRO A 170 13.71 -12.40 -19.01
C PRO A 170 12.37 -12.86 -18.42
N GLY A 171 11.44 -13.26 -19.28
CA GLY A 171 10.08 -13.70 -18.91
C GLY A 171 9.03 -12.59 -18.88
N GLU A 172 9.41 -11.31 -18.97
CA GLU A 172 8.44 -10.23 -19.16
C GLU A 172 7.94 -10.21 -20.62
N VAL A 173 6.64 -9.94 -20.77
CA VAL A 173 5.92 -9.93 -22.06
C VAL A 173 5.34 -8.54 -22.29
N ASP A 174 5.59 -8.01 -23.49
CA ASP A 174 5.05 -6.72 -23.94
C ASP A 174 3.52 -6.74 -24.01
N GLY A 175 2.89 -5.66 -23.55
CA GLY A 175 1.43 -5.56 -23.45
C GLY A 175 0.81 -6.37 -22.30
N THR A 176 1.60 -7.14 -21.55
CA THR A 176 1.15 -7.79 -20.31
C THR A 176 1.77 -7.13 -19.08
N HIS A 177 3.09 -6.94 -19.09
CA HIS A 177 3.81 -6.40 -17.93
C HIS A 177 3.99 -4.89 -18.04
N TYR A 178 4.45 -4.45 -19.21
CA TYR A 178 4.50 -3.07 -19.63
C TYR A 178 4.29 -3.00 -21.14
N HIS A 179 3.93 -1.82 -21.64
CA HIS A 179 4.20 -1.43 -23.02
C HIS A 179 5.64 -0.93 -23.10
N TYR A 180 6.53 -1.78 -23.61
CA TYR A 180 7.95 -1.46 -23.76
C TYR A 180 8.14 -0.57 -24.99
N THR A 181 8.66 0.63 -24.77
CA THR A 181 8.79 1.63 -25.82
C THR A 181 10.12 2.37 -25.73
N THR A 182 10.35 3.32 -26.63
CA THR A 182 11.60 4.11 -26.67
C THR A 182 11.46 5.40 -25.89
N MET A 183 12.60 5.95 -25.45
CA MET A 183 12.66 7.26 -24.79
C MET A 183 12.08 8.38 -25.66
N ASP A 184 12.33 8.36 -26.97
CA ASP A 184 11.84 9.37 -27.89
C ASP A 184 10.31 9.29 -28.05
N HIS A 185 9.76 8.08 -28.13
CA HIS A 185 8.31 7.89 -28.20
C HIS A 185 7.62 8.31 -26.88
N MET A 186 8.18 7.96 -25.72
CA MET A 186 7.66 8.42 -24.43
C MET A 186 7.63 9.95 -24.33
N LYS A 187 8.70 10.62 -24.77
CA LYS A 187 8.76 12.08 -24.79
C LYS A 187 7.70 12.68 -25.71
N GLU A 188 7.41 12.04 -26.84
CA GLU A 188 6.37 12.50 -27.75
C GLU A 188 4.96 12.36 -27.15
N MET A 189 4.65 11.21 -26.55
CA MET A 189 3.39 11.01 -25.82
C MET A 189 3.21 12.01 -24.66
N VAL A 190 4.30 12.36 -23.95
CA VAL A 190 4.27 13.41 -22.93
C VAL A 190 3.92 14.78 -23.51
N LYS A 191 4.47 15.15 -24.69
CA LYS A 191 4.12 16.43 -25.35
C LYS A 191 2.65 16.51 -25.74
N HIS A 192 2.05 15.37 -26.08
CA HIS A 192 0.63 15.27 -26.45
C HIS A 192 -0.32 15.09 -25.26
N ASP A 193 0.17 15.15 -24.01
CA ASP A 193 -0.63 14.96 -22.80
C ASP A 193 -1.41 13.63 -22.80
N GLU A 194 -0.75 12.57 -23.24
CA GLU A 194 -1.33 11.22 -23.31
C GLU A 194 -1.23 10.44 -21.98
N PHE A 195 -0.43 10.93 -21.03
CA PHE A 195 -0.20 10.27 -19.74
C PHE A 195 -1.05 10.86 -18.62
N VAL A 196 -1.72 10.01 -17.83
CA VAL A 196 -2.29 10.44 -16.55
C VAL A 196 -1.16 10.79 -15.57
N GLU A 197 -0.12 9.96 -15.52
CA GLU A 197 1.09 10.18 -14.76
C GLU A 197 2.29 9.61 -15.51
N TYR A 198 3.45 10.19 -15.25
CA TYR A 198 4.73 9.64 -15.67
C TYR A 198 5.82 10.08 -14.68
N ALA A 199 6.90 9.31 -14.60
CA ALA A 199 8.08 9.60 -13.80
C ALA A 199 9.34 9.05 -14.45
N GLU A 200 10.48 9.69 -14.19
CA GLU A 200 11.80 9.14 -14.54
C GLU A 200 12.41 8.48 -13.31
N VAL A 201 12.76 7.21 -13.44
CA VAL A 201 13.30 6.37 -12.38
C VAL A 201 14.54 5.65 -12.90
N HIS A 202 15.69 5.98 -12.33
CA HIS A 202 16.99 5.41 -12.70
C HIS A 202 17.30 5.50 -14.21
N GLY A 203 17.03 6.65 -14.84
CA GLY A 203 17.29 6.89 -16.26
C GLY A 203 16.30 6.23 -17.22
N ASN A 204 15.25 5.58 -16.71
CA ASN A 204 14.15 5.07 -17.50
C ASN A 204 12.87 5.85 -17.20
N MET A 205 12.05 6.10 -18.21
CA MET A 205 10.72 6.67 -18.00
C MET A 205 9.71 5.55 -17.80
N TYR A 206 8.75 5.82 -16.92
CA TYR A 206 7.56 5.02 -16.68
C TYR A 206 6.35 5.93 -16.77
N GLY A 207 5.21 5.43 -17.24
CA GLY A 207 3.99 6.22 -17.22
C GLY A 207 2.75 5.44 -17.60
N THR A 208 1.62 5.83 -17.03
CA THR A 208 0.31 5.23 -17.31
C THR A 208 -0.48 6.13 -18.24
N SER A 209 -0.81 5.65 -19.44
CA SER A 209 -1.54 6.45 -20.43
C SER A 209 -3.04 6.50 -20.12
N TYR A 210 -3.72 7.54 -20.60
CA TYR A 210 -5.18 7.60 -20.53
C TYR A 210 -5.81 6.41 -21.27
N ASP A 211 -5.26 6.03 -22.42
CA ASP A 211 -5.71 4.89 -23.23
C ASP A 211 -5.59 3.56 -22.47
N ALA A 212 -4.53 3.36 -21.68
CA ALA A 212 -4.37 2.16 -20.86
C ALA A 212 -5.53 2.00 -19.85
N ILE A 213 -5.98 3.11 -19.25
CA ILE A 213 -7.11 3.12 -18.31
C ILE A 213 -8.43 2.97 -19.07
N GLN A 214 -8.58 3.69 -20.18
CA GLN A 214 -9.79 3.66 -21.00
C GLN A 214 -10.06 2.27 -21.56
N SER A 215 -9.02 1.54 -21.99
CA SER A 215 -9.16 0.16 -22.48
C SER A 215 -9.80 -0.79 -21.47
N VAL A 216 -9.52 -0.60 -20.18
CA VAL A 216 -10.14 -1.37 -19.09
C VAL A 216 -11.57 -0.89 -18.84
N THR A 217 -11.77 0.42 -18.69
CA THR A 217 -13.10 0.98 -18.38
C THR A 217 -14.11 0.77 -19.52
N ALA A 218 -13.67 0.74 -20.78
CA ALA A 218 -14.52 0.45 -21.95
C ALA A 218 -15.06 -0.99 -21.95
N SER A 219 -14.41 -1.89 -21.21
CA SER A 219 -14.92 -3.25 -20.94
C SER A 219 -15.77 -3.34 -19.67
N GLU A 220 -16.30 -2.21 -19.19
CA GLU A 220 -17.15 -2.11 -18.00
C GLU A 220 -16.50 -2.64 -16.70
N ARG A 221 -15.16 -2.61 -16.66
CA ARG A 221 -14.34 -3.05 -15.52
C ARG A 221 -13.78 -1.87 -14.75
N ILE A 222 -13.65 -2.02 -13.44
CA ILE A 222 -12.92 -1.13 -12.56
C ILE A 222 -11.43 -1.27 -12.87
N CYS A 223 -10.79 -0.17 -13.25
CA CYS A 223 -9.37 -0.18 -13.59
C CYS A 223 -8.49 -0.08 -12.32
N ILE A 224 -7.57 -1.01 -12.15
CA ILE A 224 -6.53 -0.99 -11.10
C ILE A 224 -5.22 -0.51 -11.71
N LEU A 225 -4.61 0.49 -11.08
CA LEU A 225 -3.30 1.03 -11.40
C LEU A 225 -2.33 0.68 -10.26
N ASP A 226 -1.22 0.02 -10.56
CA ASP A 226 -0.09 -0.16 -9.64
C ASP A 226 0.96 0.93 -9.93
N ILE A 227 0.91 2.02 -9.18
CA ILE A 227 1.84 3.15 -9.34
C ILE A 227 2.54 3.45 -8.01
N ASP A 228 3.74 4.02 -8.08
CA ASP A 228 4.44 4.46 -6.88
C ASP A 228 3.83 5.75 -6.28
N VAL A 229 4.35 6.16 -5.12
CA VAL A 229 3.91 7.38 -4.43
C VAL A 229 4.21 8.63 -5.24
N GLN A 230 5.25 8.63 -6.08
CA GLN A 230 5.56 9.76 -6.96
C GLN A 230 4.48 9.92 -8.04
N GLY A 231 4.04 8.82 -8.65
CA GLY A 231 2.89 8.76 -9.54
C GLY A 231 1.63 9.30 -8.86
N VAL A 232 1.33 8.86 -7.63
CA VAL A 232 0.20 9.39 -6.83
C VAL A 232 0.29 10.91 -6.67
N LYS A 233 1.47 11.42 -6.29
CA LYS A 233 1.70 12.87 -6.14
C LYS A 233 1.46 13.60 -7.47
N ASN A 234 1.88 13.03 -8.59
CA ASN A 234 1.66 13.61 -9.92
C ASN A 234 0.18 13.65 -10.30
N ILE A 235 -0.57 12.57 -10.07
CA ILE A 235 -2.02 12.54 -10.30
C ILE A 235 -2.74 13.55 -9.40
N LYS A 236 -2.46 13.56 -8.10
CA LYS A 236 -3.08 14.50 -7.16
C LYS A 236 -2.77 15.96 -7.50
N LYS A 237 -1.53 16.26 -7.92
CA LYS A 237 -1.16 17.58 -8.43
C LYS A 237 -1.99 17.97 -9.65
N LYS A 238 -2.13 17.08 -10.65
CA LYS A 238 -2.97 17.32 -11.83
C LYS A 238 -4.45 17.54 -11.46
N ILE A 239 -4.98 16.80 -10.49
CA ILE A 239 -6.34 17.01 -9.98
C ILE A 239 -6.47 18.39 -9.31
N ALA A 240 -5.46 18.80 -8.52
CA ALA A 240 -5.49 20.06 -7.78
C ALA A 240 -5.16 21.29 -8.63
N SER A 241 -4.35 21.15 -9.68
CA SER A 241 -3.79 22.26 -10.46
C SER A 241 -4.76 22.83 -11.51
N THR A 242 -5.93 22.22 -11.70
CA THR A 242 -6.70 22.46 -12.92
C THR A 242 -8.19 22.65 -12.62
N ASN A 243 -8.75 23.74 -13.17
CA ASN A 243 -10.19 23.81 -13.50
C ASN A 243 -10.58 22.81 -14.61
N GLN A 244 -9.65 21.95 -15.06
CA GLN A 244 -9.90 20.83 -15.96
C GLN A 244 -10.04 19.54 -15.15
N GLN A 245 -11.15 18.86 -15.39
CA GLN A 245 -11.36 17.50 -14.97
C GLN A 245 -10.34 16.59 -15.67
N LEU A 246 -9.81 15.58 -14.97
CA LEU A 246 -9.05 14.52 -15.63
C LEU A 246 -9.87 13.95 -16.81
N LYS A 247 -9.20 13.48 -17.87
CA LYS A 247 -9.84 12.76 -18.99
C LYS A 247 -10.45 11.40 -18.56
N ILE A 248 -10.43 11.10 -17.27
CA ILE A 248 -10.95 9.91 -16.59
C ILE A 248 -11.69 10.34 -15.31
N PRO A 249 -12.62 9.52 -14.80
CA PRO A 249 -13.20 9.73 -13.47
C PRO A 249 -12.10 9.80 -12.40
N SER A 250 -12.32 10.63 -11.36
CA SER A 250 -11.35 10.79 -10.27
C SER A 250 -11.03 9.45 -9.60
N PRO A 251 -9.76 9.02 -9.50
CA PRO A 251 -9.44 7.73 -8.93
C PRO A 251 -9.60 7.72 -7.40
N TYR A 252 -9.92 6.54 -6.85
CA TYR A 252 -9.69 6.26 -5.44
C TYR A 252 -8.25 5.84 -5.21
N PHE A 253 -7.69 6.20 -4.06
CA PHE A 253 -6.30 5.92 -3.72
C PHE A 253 -6.23 4.98 -2.52
N ILE A 254 -5.44 3.92 -2.65
CA ILE A 254 -5.13 2.96 -1.60
C ILE A 254 -3.62 2.96 -1.40
N PHE A 255 -3.18 3.25 -0.19
CA PHE A 255 -1.79 3.10 0.20
C PHE A 255 -1.61 1.79 0.96
N VAL A 256 -0.70 0.94 0.47
CA VAL A 256 -0.28 -0.28 1.14
C VAL A 256 1.00 0.04 1.90
N ALA A 257 0.89 0.16 3.22
CA ALA A 257 2.03 0.40 4.10
C ALA A 257 2.73 -0.91 4.45
N PRO A 258 4.07 -0.91 4.60
CA PRO A 258 4.76 -2.06 5.15
C PRO A 258 4.35 -2.23 6.60
N PRO A 259 4.23 -3.48 7.07
CA PRO A 259 3.91 -3.69 8.47
C PRO A 259 5.01 -3.18 9.42
N SER A 260 6.26 -3.10 8.94
CA SER A 260 7.34 -2.28 9.50
C SER A 260 8.45 -2.09 8.45
N MET A 261 9.33 -1.11 8.64
CA MET A 261 10.47 -0.87 7.74
C MET A 261 11.44 -2.05 7.73
N GLU A 262 11.57 -2.77 8.85
CA GLU A 262 12.42 -3.95 8.96
C GLU A 262 11.87 -5.15 8.19
N ILE A 263 10.54 -5.32 8.16
CA ILE A 263 9.90 -6.34 7.32
C ILE A 263 10.09 -6.01 5.84
N LEU A 264 10.00 -4.74 5.48
CA LEU A 264 10.28 -4.29 4.13
C LEU A 264 11.72 -4.59 3.71
N GLU A 265 12.69 -4.29 4.58
CA GLU A 265 14.11 -4.60 4.39
C GLU A 265 14.33 -6.09 4.18
N GLN A 266 13.79 -6.93 5.06
CA GLN A 266 13.90 -8.38 4.94
C GLN A 266 13.38 -8.86 3.58
N ARG A 267 12.19 -8.41 3.17
CA ARG A 267 11.59 -8.78 1.88
C ARG A 267 12.40 -8.32 0.68
N LEU A 268 13.09 -7.18 0.77
CA LEU A 268 13.98 -6.70 -0.29
C LEU A 268 15.25 -7.57 -0.37
N ARG A 269 15.83 -7.92 0.77
CA ARG A 269 17.03 -8.77 0.88
C ARG A 269 16.78 -10.20 0.42
N ASP A 270 15.64 -10.78 0.79
CA ASP A 270 15.26 -12.16 0.45
C ASP A 270 15.15 -12.42 -1.05
N ARG A 271 14.91 -11.36 -1.84
CA ARG A 271 14.84 -11.46 -3.31
C ARG A 271 16.19 -11.83 -3.93
N LYS A 272 17.31 -11.54 -3.25
CA LYS A 272 18.69 -11.82 -3.72
C LYS A 272 18.99 -11.35 -5.17
N THR A 273 18.26 -10.35 -5.64
CA THR A 273 18.33 -9.83 -7.02
C THR A 273 18.96 -8.44 -7.09
N GLU A 274 19.29 -7.83 -5.94
CA GLU A 274 19.67 -6.43 -5.83
C GLU A 274 20.96 -6.29 -5.02
N SER A 275 21.73 -5.22 -5.30
CA SER A 275 22.93 -4.91 -4.52
C SER A 275 22.57 -4.26 -3.18
N GLU A 276 23.48 -4.32 -2.20
CA GLU A 276 23.30 -3.63 -0.90
C GLU A 276 23.02 -2.13 -1.07
N ALA A 277 23.68 -1.48 -2.04
CA ALA A 277 23.47 -0.06 -2.33
C ALA A 277 22.05 0.22 -2.85
N ASP A 278 21.50 -0.67 -3.68
CA ASP A 278 20.14 -0.55 -4.20
C ASP A 278 19.10 -0.78 -3.10
N ILE A 279 19.35 -1.73 -2.19
CA ILE A 279 18.47 -2.03 -1.05
C ILE A 279 18.39 -0.83 -0.10
N LEU A 280 19.53 -0.25 0.29
CA LEU A 280 19.56 0.94 1.16
C LEU A 280 18.83 2.13 0.52
N LYS A 281 19.00 2.33 -0.79
CA LYS A 281 18.28 3.38 -1.52
C LYS A 281 16.77 3.15 -1.51
N ARG A 282 16.31 1.91 -1.70
CA ARG A 282 14.88 1.57 -1.62
C ARG A 282 14.31 1.78 -0.22
N LEU A 283 15.07 1.48 0.83
CA LEU A 283 14.63 1.71 2.21
C LEU A 283 14.52 3.19 2.54
N SER A 284 15.48 4.00 2.09
CA SER A 284 15.40 5.45 2.21
C SER A 284 14.16 6.01 1.51
N ASN A 285 13.94 5.61 0.26
CA ASN A 285 12.74 6.03 -0.50
C ASN A 285 11.46 5.56 0.20
N ALA A 286 11.42 4.33 0.68
CA ALA A 286 10.26 3.77 1.36
C ALA A 286 9.92 4.52 2.67
N ALA A 287 10.92 4.99 3.42
CA ALA A 287 10.70 5.82 4.59
C ALA A 287 10.01 7.14 4.21
N GLU A 288 10.52 7.83 3.17
CA GLU A 288 9.90 9.06 2.65
C GLU A 288 8.48 8.81 2.08
N GLU A 289 8.24 7.63 1.52
CA GLU A 289 6.93 7.23 0.98
C GLU A 289 5.90 6.94 2.07
N VAL A 290 6.32 6.41 3.23
CA VAL A 290 5.42 6.09 4.36
C VAL A 290 5.05 7.33 5.16
N GLU A 291 5.92 8.35 5.18
CA GLU A 291 5.62 9.63 5.84
C GLU A 291 4.59 10.51 5.08
N TYR A 292 4.26 10.15 3.83
CA TYR A 292 3.34 10.89 2.95
C TYR A 292 1.85 10.58 3.18
#